data_AF-A6DKN1-F1
#
_entry.id   AF-A6DKN1-F1
#
_cell.length_a   1.000
_cell.length_b   1.000
_cell.length_c   1.000
_cell.angle_alpha   90.00
_cell.angle_beta   90.00
_cell.angle_gamma   90.00
#
_symmetry.space_group_name_H-M   'P 1'
#
loop_
_entity.id
_entity.type
_entity.pdbx_description
1 polymer ?
#
loop_
_entity_poly.entity_id
_entity_poly.type
_entity_poly.pdbx_seq_one_letter_code
_entity_poly.pdbx_strand_id
1 'polypeptide(L)'
;MDLKPSNIQVDDFGQVLVCDWGLARDLSDNDTLSEDLSTQEMVPKDLNLSYNNKIKGTPGYMAPEQISRRFGSRSQKTDVFCLGGLLYFLLTYEKPFNGSNLEELLKQTENGDLIAPNKRTKQHEIPLALDAVVLKAMKNKASERYPTVKQLSDDVRSFLQGFATSAEDAGFFKEIKLLIIRNKLPFILSAVALFGTLILTSFFIHQLRNEKHLAESAQAHAEAMANKSHESENRALKAQSEAENAETKALSLVQALQAEKKFSSSLKVQAAKELMDKAFVPFRKAKNYLSATETIRLVLQLNPRHQDALYHAALMELGAFQMTKTRDYIKQYKGPKDTQWIKQAYTDFLTPHGHSKKYTWEEQLQFTNSLLSGSFNADKHYIAWHINSSTRHKFSMDDCIQYAKSSMKRRNKSKQFNFNLQQLDDGSYQLSLNGTRCSPYEEIRHWKISELDMSYTNFRDLTILWTYPLKKLNIAHTPVNSLNKAWDIPVEELNIKGTKISDYEAIYQYPLKKLTINEFCSGIHRFNHMKTLRELTLPSGVYLQKELDKLNKKIKITYYDHGS
;
A
#
# COMPACT_ATOMS: atom_id res chain seq x y z
N MET A 1 62.30 26.05 -52.82
CA MET A 1 61.90 26.21 -54.23
C MET A 1 61.83 24.90 -55.02
N ASP A 2 62.14 23.74 -54.41
CA ASP A 2 61.95 22.41 -55.04
C ASP A 2 61.59 21.36 -53.97
N LEU A 3 60.65 21.70 -53.07
CA LEU A 3 60.19 20.74 -52.06
C LEU A 3 59.25 19.72 -52.72
N LYS A 4 59.63 18.44 -52.64
CA LYS A 4 58.96 17.29 -53.24
C LYS A 4 59.30 16.02 -52.46
N PRO A 5 58.54 14.92 -52.61
CA PRO A 5 58.79 13.70 -51.86
C PRO A 5 60.24 13.17 -51.93
N SER A 6 60.91 13.23 -53.09
CA SER A 6 62.29 12.74 -53.23
C SER A 6 63.34 13.57 -52.46
N ASN A 7 63.00 14.80 -52.08
CA ASN A 7 63.88 15.71 -51.33
C ASN A 7 63.60 15.68 -49.83
N ILE A 8 62.71 14.79 -49.38
CA ILE A 8 62.38 14.57 -47.97
C ILE A 8 62.88 13.18 -47.59
N GLN A 9 63.83 13.12 -46.67
CA GLN A 9 64.36 11.87 -46.12
C GLN A 9 63.81 11.66 -44.71
N VAL A 10 63.50 10.40 -44.39
CA VAL A 10 63.06 10.01 -43.04
C VAL A 10 64.00 8.90 -42.57
N ASP A 11 64.64 9.11 -41.42
CA ASP A 11 65.53 8.11 -40.84
C ASP A 11 64.78 7.04 -40.01
N ASP A 12 65.49 6.02 -39.54
CA ASP A 12 64.94 4.93 -38.74
C ASP A 12 64.36 5.39 -37.39
N PHE A 13 64.71 6.60 -36.92
CA PHE A 13 64.19 7.21 -35.69
C PHE A 13 63.00 8.15 -35.95
N GLY A 14 62.57 8.29 -37.20
CA GLY A 14 61.46 9.16 -37.61
C GLY A 14 61.83 10.64 -37.72
N GLN A 15 63.11 10.99 -37.76
CA GLN A 15 63.56 12.36 -38.03
C GLN A 15 63.38 12.68 -39.51
N VAL A 16 62.81 13.85 -39.80
CA VAL A 16 62.54 14.31 -41.17
C VAL A 16 63.58 15.35 -41.57
N LEU A 17 64.35 15.05 -42.62
CA LEU A 17 65.40 15.91 -43.16
C LEU A 17 65.00 16.42 -44.55
N VAL A 18 65.21 17.72 -44.78
CA VAL A 18 65.10 18.32 -46.11
C VAL A 18 66.47 18.27 -46.79
N CYS A 19 66.53 17.66 -47.95
CA CYS A 19 67.73 17.46 -48.74
C CYS A 19 67.67 18.25 -50.05
N ASP A 20 68.81 18.34 -50.74
CA ASP A 20 68.96 19.01 -52.04
C ASP A 20 68.61 20.51 -52.04
N TRP A 21 69.63 21.32 -51.71
CA TRP A 21 69.57 22.78 -51.68
C TRP A 21 70.03 23.40 -53.01
N GLY A 22 70.19 22.63 -54.08
CA GLY A 22 70.73 23.12 -55.38
C GLY A 22 69.88 24.21 -56.04
N LEU A 23 68.63 24.35 -55.63
CA LEU A 23 67.70 25.40 -56.05
C LEU A 23 67.36 26.39 -54.92
N ALA A 24 68.16 26.47 -53.86
CA ALA A 24 67.98 27.48 -52.81
C ALA A 24 68.39 28.88 -53.31
N ARG A 25 67.81 29.94 -52.71
CA ARG A 25 68.16 31.32 -53.02
C ARG A 25 68.12 32.16 -51.76
N ASP A 26 69.09 33.06 -51.62
CA ASP A 26 69.09 34.08 -50.58
C ASP A 26 68.05 35.16 -50.90
N LEU A 27 67.24 35.51 -49.91
CA LEU A 27 66.20 36.54 -50.02
C LEU A 27 66.71 37.93 -49.60
N SER A 28 67.93 38.02 -49.06
CA SER A 28 68.57 39.27 -48.66
C SER A 28 69.27 40.01 -49.80
N ASP A 29 69.58 39.31 -50.90
CA ASP A 29 70.08 39.91 -52.14
C ASP A 29 68.92 40.60 -52.88
N ASN A 30 68.81 41.91 -52.65
CA ASN A 30 67.83 42.79 -53.28
C ASN A 30 68.18 43.23 -54.71
N ASP A 31 69.25 42.72 -55.32
CA ASP A 31 69.73 43.23 -56.62
C ASP A 31 69.49 42.28 -57.80
N THR A 32 68.87 42.88 -58.82
CA THR A 32 68.87 42.52 -60.25
C THR A 32 68.46 41.10 -60.66
N LEU A 33 67.22 41.07 -61.13
CA LEU A 33 66.76 40.29 -62.27
C LEU A 33 67.77 40.30 -63.44
N SER A 34 68.63 39.31 -63.53
CA SER A 34 69.29 38.95 -64.79
C SER A 34 69.13 37.46 -65.08
N GLU A 35 68.79 37.19 -66.35
CA GLU A 35 69.03 35.90 -66.98
C GLU A 35 70.46 35.47 -66.67
N ASP A 36 70.66 34.37 -65.95
CA ASP A 36 71.68 33.36 -66.24
C ASP A 36 71.74 32.30 -65.16
N LEU A 37 71.63 31.04 -65.60
CA LEU A 37 72.61 29.98 -65.39
C LEU A 37 71.95 28.68 -65.86
N SER A 38 72.10 28.44 -67.15
CA SER A 38 72.05 27.14 -67.78
C SER A 38 73.05 26.19 -67.10
N THR A 39 72.55 25.23 -66.35
CA THR A 39 73.30 24.00 -66.06
C THR A 39 72.35 22.83 -66.31
N GLN A 40 72.74 22.00 -67.27
CA GLN A 40 72.07 20.75 -67.62
C GLN A 40 72.19 19.78 -66.44
N GLU A 41 71.07 19.33 -65.88
CA GLU A 41 71.02 18.07 -65.15
C GLU A 41 69.77 17.27 -65.55
N MET A 42 69.97 15.95 -65.56
CA MET A 42 69.23 14.93 -66.29
C MET A 42 67.77 14.77 -65.83
N VAL A 43 66.83 14.93 -66.78
CA VAL A 43 65.47 14.42 -66.66
C VAL A 43 65.46 12.94 -67.13
N PRO A 44 64.78 12.01 -66.42
CA PRO A 44 64.57 10.65 -66.90
C PRO A 44 63.90 10.62 -68.28
N LYS A 45 64.32 9.64 -69.10
CA LYS A 45 64.18 9.59 -70.56
C LYS A 45 62.78 9.22 -71.09
N ASP A 46 61.70 9.64 -70.41
CA ASP A 46 60.33 9.21 -70.76
C ASP A 46 59.36 10.33 -71.19
N LEU A 47 59.84 11.56 -71.42
CA LEU A 47 59.02 12.63 -72.01
C LEU A 47 59.80 13.38 -73.08
N ASN A 48 59.51 13.08 -74.35
CA ASN A 48 59.99 13.83 -75.51
C ASN A 48 59.54 15.28 -75.43
N LEU A 49 60.42 16.20 -75.06
CA LEU A 49 60.15 17.64 -75.10
C LEU A 49 61.35 18.43 -75.64
N SER A 50 61.19 18.87 -76.87
CA SER A 50 61.91 19.97 -77.50
C SER A 50 61.08 21.24 -77.34
N TYR A 51 61.30 22.04 -76.28
CA TYR A 51 61.20 23.52 -76.26
C TYR A 51 61.52 24.05 -74.84
N ASN A 52 62.51 24.95 -74.75
CA ASN A 52 62.86 25.83 -73.63
C ASN A 52 63.38 25.23 -72.30
N ASN A 53 64.70 25.04 -72.23
CA ASN A 53 65.57 24.81 -71.06
C ASN A 53 65.57 25.95 -69.97
N LYS A 54 64.49 26.73 -69.81
CA LYS A 54 64.46 27.89 -68.89
C LYS A 54 63.68 27.68 -67.58
N ILE A 55 63.03 26.53 -67.37
CA ILE A 55 62.23 26.27 -66.16
C ILE A 55 62.99 25.33 -65.20
N LYS A 56 63.33 25.83 -64.00
CA LYS A 56 63.99 25.07 -62.92
C LYS A 56 62.98 24.67 -61.83
N GLY A 57 62.96 23.38 -61.47
CA GLY A 57 62.09 22.77 -60.44
C GLY A 57 61.47 21.44 -60.91
N THR A 58 60.60 20.85 -60.10
CA THR A 58 59.97 19.54 -60.41
C THR A 58 58.52 19.66 -60.89
N PRO A 59 58.22 19.32 -62.17
CA PRO A 59 56.86 19.40 -62.71
C PRO A 59 55.84 18.64 -61.85
N GLY A 60 54.69 19.27 -61.57
CA GLY A 60 53.64 18.74 -60.69
C GLY A 60 53.70 19.23 -59.24
N TYR A 61 54.84 19.77 -58.79
CA TYR A 61 55.01 20.41 -57.46
C TYR A 61 55.43 21.89 -57.54
N MET A 62 55.78 22.38 -58.72
CA MET A 62 56.15 23.78 -58.96
C MET A 62 55.00 24.73 -58.62
N ALA A 63 55.31 25.84 -57.97
CA ALA A 63 54.36 26.93 -57.78
C ALA A 63 54.17 27.73 -59.08
N PRO A 64 52.97 28.28 -59.35
CA PRO A 64 52.68 29.08 -60.54
C PRO A 64 53.65 30.25 -60.79
N GLU A 65 54.13 30.90 -59.73
CA GLU A 65 55.11 32.00 -59.83
C GLU A 65 56.52 31.55 -60.27
N GLN A 66 56.81 30.25 -60.20
CA GLN A 66 58.04 29.68 -60.78
C GLN A 66 57.96 29.59 -62.30
N ILE A 67 56.74 29.47 -62.84
CA ILE A 67 56.42 29.40 -64.27
C ILE A 67 56.26 30.81 -64.84
N SER A 68 55.44 31.65 -64.19
CA SER A 68 55.11 33.00 -64.67
C SER A 68 54.98 34.02 -63.54
N ARG A 69 55.62 35.19 -63.69
CA ARG A 69 55.60 36.28 -62.68
C ARG A 69 54.21 36.88 -62.44
N ARG A 70 53.23 36.62 -63.31
CA ARG A 70 51.84 37.11 -63.13
C ARG A 70 51.17 36.58 -61.86
N PHE A 71 51.65 35.46 -61.31
CA PHE A 71 51.11 34.85 -60.10
C PHE A 71 51.81 35.30 -58.80
N GLY A 72 52.84 36.14 -58.94
CA GLY A 72 53.62 36.70 -57.83
C GLY A 72 55.12 36.61 -58.08
N SER A 73 55.88 37.03 -57.06
CA SER A 73 57.33 36.85 -57.01
C SER A 73 57.69 35.62 -56.18
N ARG A 74 58.75 34.92 -56.58
CA ARG A 74 59.32 33.80 -55.82
C ARG A 74 59.71 34.29 -54.43
N SER A 75 59.20 33.63 -53.39
CA SER A 75 59.40 34.01 -51.99
C SER A 75 59.16 32.78 -51.09
N GLN A 76 59.19 32.94 -49.76
CA GLN A 76 58.81 31.87 -48.83
C GLN A 76 57.42 31.25 -49.12
N LYS A 77 56.52 31.99 -49.79
CA LYS A 77 55.18 31.51 -50.18
C LYS A 77 55.22 30.50 -51.33
N THR A 78 56.33 30.45 -52.07
CA THR A 78 56.62 29.39 -53.04
C THR A 78 56.84 28.07 -52.30
N ASP A 79 57.57 28.08 -51.20
CA ASP A 79 57.75 26.87 -50.36
C ASP A 79 56.45 26.45 -49.67
N VAL A 80 55.60 27.39 -49.27
CA VAL A 80 54.23 27.09 -48.77
C VAL A 80 53.43 26.29 -49.80
N PHE A 81 53.50 26.65 -51.09
CA PHE A 81 52.83 25.92 -52.16
C PHE A 81 53.39 24.50 -52.31
N CYS A 82 54.72 24.37 -52.36
CA CYS A 82 55.36 23.06 -52.50
C CYS A 82 55.08 22.16 -51.28
N LEU A 83 55.05 22.70 -50.07
CA LEU A 83 54.64 21.98 -48.86
C LEU A 83 53.16 21.58 -48.89
N GLY A 84 52.29 22.43 -49.44
CA GLY A 84 50.90 22.07 -49.73
C GLY A 84 50.80 20.89 -50.70
N GLY A 85 51.65 20.88 -51.73
CA GLY A 85 51.76 19.77 -52.69
C GLY A 85 52.33 18.48 -52.06
N LEU A 86 53.26 18.61 -51.11
CA LEU A 86 53.76 17.47 -50.33
C LEU A 86 52.65 16.91 -49.43
N LEU A 87 51.91 17.76 -48.72
CA LEU A 87 50.77 17.33 -47.91
C LEU A 87 49.69 16.66 -48.77
N TYR A 88 49.41 17.20 -49.96
CA TYR A 88 48.52 16.57 -50.94
C TYR A 88 48.98 15.14 -51.27
N PHE A 89 50.27 14.98 -51.58
CA PHE A 89 50.85 13.67 -51.88
C PHE A 89 50.75 12.72 -50.69
N LEU A 90 51.02 13.19 -49.46
CA LEU A 90 50.90 12.35 -48.26
C LEU A 90 49.45 11.90 -48.00
N LEU A 91 48.45 12.68 -48.40
CA LEU A 91 47.03 12.34 -48.21
C LEU A 91 46.48 11.45 -49.31
N THR A 92 46.99 11.57 -50.53
CA THR A 92 46.41 10.93 -51.73
C THR A 92 47.31 9.86 -52.36
N TYR A 93 48.58 9.84 -52.01
CA TYR A 93 49.66 9.12 -52.69
C TYR A 93 49.86 9.49 -54.16
N GLU A 94 49.27 10.60 -54.62
CA GLU A 94 49.38 11.11 -55.98
C GLU A 94 49.93 12.54 -55.99
N LYS A 95 50.60 12.93 -57.07
CA LYS A 95 51.03 14.33 -57.23
C LYS A 95 49.81 15.25 -57.45
N PRO A 96 49.89 16.53 -57.03
CA PRO A 96 48.74 17.46 -57.13
C PRO A 96 48.20 17.64 -58.55
N PHE A 97 49.11 17.77 -59.52
CA PHE A 97 48.79 17.94 -60.94
C PHE A 97 49.33 16.75 -61.75
N ASN A 98 48.44 16.14 -62.55
CA ASN A 98 48.69 14.97 -63.38
C ASN A 98 48.36 15.33 -64.83
N GLY A 99 49.37 15.39 -65.69
CA GLY A 99 49.24 15.64 -67.13
C GLY A 99 50.09 14.67 -67.93
N SER A 100 49.67 14.42 -69.18
CA SER A 100 50.31 13.51 -70.12
C SER A 100 51.65 14.04 -70.66
N ASN A 101 51.87 15.35 -70.57
CA ASN A 101 53.10 16.03 -70.95
C ASN A 101 53.35 17.29 -70.10
N LEU A 102 54.55 17.89 -70.22
CA LEU A 102 54.95 19.05 -69.43
C LEU A 102 54.06 20.28 -69.68
N GLU A 103 53.67 20.53 -70.94
CA GLU A 103 52.84 21.69 -71.27
C GLU A 103 51.47 21.61 -70.58
N GLU A 104 50.87 20.43 -70.55
CA GLU A 104 49.62 20.18 -69.85
C GLU A 104 49.76 20.39 -68.33
N LEU A 105 50.84 19.89 -67.72
CA LEU A 105 51.12 20.09 -66.29
C LEU A 105 51.31 21.57 -65.92
N LEU A 106 52.03 22.32 -66.75
CA LEU A 106 52.24 23.76 -66.55
C LEU A 106 50.90 24.50 -66.68
N LYS A 107 50.09 24.19 -67.69
CA LYS A 107 48.74 24.78 -67.84
C LYS A 107 47.83 24.48 -66.65
N GLN A 108 47.77 23.23 -66.19
CA GLN A 108 46.98 22.85 -65.00
C GLN A 108 47.43 23.63 -63.75
N THR A 109 48.74 23.79 -63.58
CA THR A 109 49.33 24.55 -62.47
C THR A 109 48.94 26.04 -62.56
N GLU A 110 49.05 26.66 -63.73
CA GLU A 110 48.68 28.07 -63.94
C GLU A 110 47.18 28.34 -63.82
N ASN A 111 46.34 27.40 -64.25
CA ASN A 111 44.88 27.48 -64.16
C ASN A 111 44.38 27.20 -62.74
N GLY A 112 45.14 26.45 -61.94
CA GLY A 112 44.75 26.09 -60.58
C GLY A 112 43.73 24.97 -60.54
N ASP A 113 43.82 24.05 -61.50
CA ASP A 113 42.91 22.91 -61.68
C ASP A 113 43.16 21.81 -60.63
N LEU A 114 43.33 22.20 -59.37
CA LEU A 114 43.62 21.32 -58.25
C LEU A 114 42.35 20.61 -57.80
N ILE A 115 42.31 19.29 -57.97
CA ILE A 115 41.24 18.44 -57.42
C ILE A 115 41.51 18.23 -55.93
N ALA A 116 40.57 18.65 -55.07
CA ALA A 116 40.67 18.49 -53.62
C ALA A 116 41.03 17.03 -53.20
N PRO A 117 41.88 16.82 -52.18
CA PRO A 117 42.34 15.48 -51.79
C PRO A 117 41.21 14.47 -51.57
N ASN A 118 40.15 14.82 -50.83
CA ASN A 118 38.98 13.96 -50.61
C ASN A 118 38.25 13.52 -51.90
N LYS A 119 38.33 14.31 -52.98
CA LYS A 119 37.73 13.99 -54.28
C LYS A 119 38.67 13.16 -55.13
N ARG A 120 39.98 13.30 -54.94
CA ARG A 120 41.01 12.51 -55.65
C ARG A 120 40.93 11.05 -55.25
N THR A 121 40.91 10.76 -53.94
CA THR A 121 40.88 9.38 -53.44
C THR A 121 39.71 9.16 -52.49
N LYS A 122 38.57 8.71 -53.03
CA LYS A 122 37.37 8.41 -52.22
C LYS A 122 37.56 7.25 -51.23
N GLN A 123 38.58 6.41 -51.44
CA GLN A 123 38.89 5.26 -50.60
C GLN A 123 39.58 5.66 -49.28
N HIS A 124 40.30 6.80 -49.27
CA HIS A 124 40.88 7.36 -48.07
C HIS A 124 39.87 8.33 -47.46
N GLU A 125 39.45 8.11 -46.22
CA GLU A 125 38.59 9.06 -45.49
C GLU A 125 39.39 10.31 -45.11
N ILE A 126 39.70 11.16 -46.09
CA ILE A 126 40.47 12.38 -45.89
C ILE A 126 39.59 13.43 -45.20
N PRO A 127 40.00 13.96 -44.04
CA PRO A 127 39.24 14.99 -43.34
C PRO A 127 39.17 16.31 -44.11
N LEU A 128 37.97 16.91 -44.17
CA LEU A 128 37.74 18.20 -44.83
C LEU A 128 38.64 19.33 -44.31
N ALA A 129 39.05 19.26 -43.05
CA ALA A 129 39.98 20.21 -42.44
C ALA A 129 41.35 20.20 -43.14
N LEU A 130 41.85 19.02 -43.52
CA LEU A 130 43.11 18.88 -44.25
C LEU A 130 42.95 19.22 -45.74
N ASP A 131 41.79 18.94 -46.35
CA ASP A 131 41.48 19.45 -47.69
C ASP A 131 41.60 20.97 -47.74
N ALA A 132 40.99 21.65 -46.78
CA ALA A 132 41.00 23.11 -46.69
C ALA A 132 42.44 23.66 -46.55
N VAL A 133 43.27 23.02 -45.72
CA VAL A 133 44.68 23.38 -45.54
C VAL A 133 45.44 23.26 -46.86
N VAL A 134 45.28 22.15 -47.58
CA VAL A 134 45.91 21.92 -48.89
C VAL A 134 45.44 22.93 -49.93
N LEU A 135 44.13 23.14 -50.04
CA LEU A 135 43.53 24.08 -51.00
C LEU A 135 43.96 25.54 -50.74
N LYS A 136 44.14 25.94 -49.48
CA LYS A 136 44.66 27.25 -49.09
C LYS A 136 46.15 27.39 -49.38
N ALA A 137 46.95 26.37 -49.04
CA ALA A 137 48.39 26.35 -49.31
C ALA A 137 48.71 26.42 -50.81
N MET A 138 47.88 25.80 -51.65
CA MET A 138 48.09 25.67 -53.09
C MET A 138 47.27 26.66 -53.95
N LYS A 139 46.79 27.78 -53.39
CA LYS A 139 46.15 28.84 -54.20
C LYS A 139 47.10 29.39 -55.26
N ASN A 140 46.60 29.72 -56.45
CA ASN A 140 47.46 30.17 -57.55
C ASN A 140 48.21 31.45 -57.24
N LYS A 141 47.52 32.45 -56.68
CA LYS A 141 48.14 33.70 -56.26
C LYS A 141 48.83 33.50 -54.91
N ALA A 142 50.11 33.83 -54.84
CA ALA A 142 50.88 33.73 -53.59
C ALA A 142 50.28 34.58 -52.44
N SER A 143 49.57 35.67 -52.75
CA SER A 143 48.89 36.52 -51.76
C SER A 143 47.76 35.81 -51.01
N GLU A 144 47.14 34.79 -51.60
CA GLU A 144 45.98 34.06 -51.04
C GLU A 144 46.38 32.82 -50.22
N ARG A 145 47.68 32.49 -50.21
CA ARG A 145 48.25 31.39 -49.42
C ARG A 145 48.56 31.84 -47.99
N TYR A 146 48.96 30.88 -47.14
CA TYR A 146 49.53 31.22 -45.83
C TYR A 146 50.70 32.21 -45.97
N PRO A 147 50.69 33.31 -45.20
CA PRO A 147 51.80 34.25 -45.10
C PRO A 147 53.17 33.60 -44.82
N THR A 148 53.21 32.55 -44.00
CA THR A 148 54.44 31.86 -43.57
C THR A 148 54.24 30.35 -43.47
N VAL A 149 55.35 29.59 -43.54
CA VAL A 149 55.37 28.14 -43.28
C VAL A 149 54.89 27.82 -41.85
N LYS A 150 55.19 28.70 -40.88
CA LYS A 150 54.76 28.55 -39.50
C LYS A 150 53.23 28.47 -39.39
N GLN A 151 52.51 29.35 -40.09
CA GLN A 151 51.04 29.34 -40.07
C GLN A 151 50.44 28.09 -40.74
N LEU A 152 51.01 27.63 -41.85
CA LEU A 152 50.64 26.34 -42.45
C LEU A 152 50.84 25.20 -41.43
N SER A 153 51.99 25.18 -40.76
CA SER A 153 52.33 24.18 -39.76
C SER A 153 51.40 24.24 -38.53
N ASP A 154 50.99 25.42 -38.11
CA ASP A 154 50.07 25.61 -36.98
C ASP A 154 48.66 25.10 -37.29
N ASP A 155 48.19 25.22 -38.54
CA ASP A 155 46.91 24.62 -38.96
C ASP A 155 46.97 23.09 -38.99
N VAL A 156 48.07 22.50 -39.47
CA VAL A 156 48.27 21.04 -39.40
C VAL A 156 48.32 20.56 -37.94
N ARG A 157 49.02 21.27 -37.06
CA ARG A 157 49.04 20.96 -35.62
C ARG A 157 47.65 21.10 -34.99
N SER A 158 46.90 22.13 -35.37
CA SER A 158 45.54 22.37 -34.89
C SER A 158 44.65 21.18 -35.24
N PHE A 159 44.71 20.71 -36.49
CA PHE A 159 44.01 19.49 -36.91
C PHE A 159 44.43 18.27 -36.07
N LEU A 160 45.73 18.01 -35.91
CA LEU A 160 46.24 16.86 -35.14
C LEU A 160 45.81 16.90 -33.65
N GLN A 161 45.66 18.10 -33.10
CA GLN A 161 45.20 18.32 -31.73
C GLN A 161 43.67 18.39 -31.60
N GLY A 162 42.93 18.16 -32.70
CA GLY A 162 41.47 18.18 -32.73
C GLY A 162 40.86 19.57 -32.62
N PHE A 163 41.55 20.61 -33.09
CA PHE A 163 41.03 21.96 -33.27
C PHE A 163 40.63 22.20 -34.74
N ALA A 164 39.75 23.17 -34.97
CA ALA A 164 39.45 23.62 -36.31
C ALA A 164 40.67 24.33 -36.91
N THR A 165 40.90 24.15 -38.21
CA THR A 165 41.98 24.85 -38.92
C THR A 165 41.49 26.23 -39.36
N SER A 166 42.40 27.20 -39.44
CA SER A 166 42.08 28.54 -39.96
C SER A 166 41.69 28.53 -41.45
N ALA A 167 41.91 27.42 -42.14
CA ALA A 167 41.56 27.23 -43.54
C ALA A 167 40.12 26.75 -43.75
N GLU A 168 39.52 26.08 -42.75
CA GLU A 168 38.22 25.42 -42.90
C GLU A 168 37.02 26.35 -42.64
N ASP A 169 37.26 27.58 -42.17
CA ASP A 169 36.21 28.54 -41.79
C ASP A 169 35.12 27.89 -40.90
N ALA A 170 35.55 27.13 -39.89
CA ALA A 170 34.64 26.35 -39.07
C ALA A 170 33.65 27.24 -38.29
N GLY A 171 32.35 26.94 -38.40
CA GLY A 171 31.32 27.62 -37.61
C GLY A 171 31.30 27.21 -36.13
N PHE A 172 30.65 28.03 -35.31
CA PHE A 172 30.50 27.87 -33.86
C PHE A 172 30.12 26.45 -33.40
N PHE A 173 29.18 25.80 -34.09
CA PHE A 173 28.74 24.44 -33.73
C PHE A 173 29.85 23.39 -33.89
N LYS A 174 30.71 23.54 -34.90
CA LYS A 174 31.83 22.61 -35.13
C LYS A 174 32.91 22.78 -34.08
N GLU A 175 33.20 24.02 -33.67
CA GLU A 175 34.10 24.30 -32.56
C GLU A 175 33.60 23.69 -31.24
N ILE A 176 32.30 23.83 -30.93
CA ILE A 176 31.70 23.17 -29.76
C ILE A 176 31.83 21.65 -29.86
N LYS A 177 31.56 21.06 -31.03
CA LYS A 177 31.69 19.62 -31.23
C LYS A 177 33.13 19.16 -30.96
N LEU A 178 34.13 19.85 -31.51
CA LEU A 178 35.54 19.54 -31.28
C LEU A 178 35.93 19.74 -29.81
N LEU A 179 35.41 20.78 -29.15
CA LEU A 179 35.61 21.02 -27.72
C LEU A 179 35.06 19.87 -26.85
N ILE A 180 33.87 19.36 -27.17
CA ILE A 180 33.26 18.21 -26.49
C ILE A 180 34.08 16.94 -26.74
N ILE A 181 34.51 16.70 -27.98
CA ILE A 181 35.31 15.52 -28.33
C ILE A 181 36.66 15.51 -27.59
N ARG A 182 37.30 16.67 -27.42
CA ARG A 182 38.55 16.80 -26.66
C ARG A 182 38.35 16.69 -25.16
N ASN A 183 37.21 17.17 -24.63
CA ASN A 183 36.94 17.25 -23.20
C ASN A 183 35.74 16.37 -22.79
N LYS A 184 35.69 15.11 -23.22
CA LYS A 184 34.53 14.23 -22.96
C LYS A 184 34.19 14.11 -21.47
N LEU A 185 35.20 13.98 -20.62
CA LEU A 185 35.02 13.73 -19.18
C LEU A 185 34.24 14.84 -18.44
N PRO A 186 34.66 16.12 -18.47
CA PRO A 186 33.90 17.19 -17.79
C PRO A 186 32.49 17.39 -18.34
N PHE A 187 32.28 17.20 -19.64
CA PHE A 187 30.94 17.27 -20.23
C PHE A 187 30.04 16.11 -19.78
N ILE A 188 30.56 14.88 -19.71
CA ILE A 188 29.83 13.72 -19.18
C ILE A 188 29.50 13.95 -17.70
N LEU A 189 30.46 14.38 -16.89
CA LEU A 189 30.23 14.65 -15.46
C LEU A 189 29.18 15.75 -15.25
N SER A 190 29.24 16.83 -16.04
CA SER A 190 28.24 17.91 -15.99
C SER A 190 26.85 17.43 -16.38
N ALA A 191 26.75 16.59 -17.42
CA ALA A 191 25.47 16.01 -17.84
C ALA A 191 24.89 15.07 -16.78
N VAL A 192 25.72 14.22 -16.16
CA VAL A 192 25.31 13.34 -15.06
C VAL A 192 24.87 14.14 -13.85
N ALA A 193 25.60 15.20 -13.48
CA ALA A 193 25.22 16.09 -12.38
C ALA A 193 23.87 16.77 -12.65
N LEU A 194 23.68 17.32 -13.86
CA LEU A 194 22.42 17.94 -14.26
C LEU A 194 21.26 16.94 -14.19
N PHE A 195 21.42 15.74 -14.76
CA PHE A 195 20.39 14.72 -14.72
C PHE A 195 20.08 14.26 -13.29
N GLY A 196 21.12 14.11 -12.46
CA GLY A 196 20.98 13.82 -11.03
C GLY A 196 20.18 14.88 -10.29
N THR A 197 20.44 16.17 -10.56
CA THR A 197 19.67 17.27 -9.95
C THR A 197 18.20 17.28 -10.40
N LEU A 198 17.92 16.99 -11.68
CA LEU A 198 16.55 16.90 -12.20
C LEU A 198 15.78 15.72 -11.60
N ILE A 199 16.43 14.57 -11.42
CA ILE A 199 15.83 13.41 -10.76
C ILE A 199 15.55 13.71 -9.29
N LEU A 200 16.51 14.31 -8.57
CA LEU A 200 16.36 14.68 -7.16
C LEU A 200 15.23 15.71 -6.96
N THR A 201 15.20 16.76 -7.77
CA THR A 201 14.14 17.78 -7.71
C THR A 201 12.77 17.18 -8.03
N SER A 202 12.65 16.34 -9.04
CA SER A 202 11.42 15.61 -9.35
C SER A 202 10.95 14.72 -8.19
N PHE A 203 11.88 13.98 -7.57
CA PHE A 203 11.61 13.15 -6.40
C PHE A 203 11.08 13.98 -5.22
N PHE A 204 11.74 15.10 -4.90
CA PHE A 204 11.30 16.00 -3.83
C PHE A 204 9.92 16.62 -4.11
N ILE A 205 9.65 17.04 -5.35
CA ILE A 205 8.32 17.56 -5.75
C ILE A 205 7.25 16.47 -5.57
N HIS A 206 7.55 15.23 -5.95
CA HIS A 206 6.62 14.12 -5.80
C HIS A 206 6.36 13.79 -4.31
N GLN A 207 7.41 13.76 -3.49
CA GLN A 207 7.29 13.55 -2.05
C GLN A 207 6.44 14.64 -1.37
N LEU A 208 6.70 15.91 -1.68
CA LEU A 208 5.93 17.04 -1.14
C LEU A 208 4.45 16.98 -1.54
N ARG A 209 4.13 16.58 -2.77
CA ARG A 209 2.73 16.40 -3.22
C ARG A 209 2.04 15.27 -2.47
N ASN A 210 2.73 14.15 -2.25
CA ASN A 210 2.17 13.02 -1.52
C ASN A 210 1.89 13.40 -0.06
N GLU A 211 2.84 14.03 0.63
CA GLU A 211 2.63 14.50 2.01
C GLU A 211 1.47 15.50 2.10
N LYS A 212 1.37 16.43 1.15
CA LYS A 212 0.25 17.38 1.09
C LYS A 212 -1.10 16.66 0.93
N HIS A 213 -1.21 15.70 0.01
CA HIS A 213 -2.44 14.93 -0.17
C HIS A 213 -2.81 14.09 1.06
N LEU A 214 -1.83 13.50 1.74
CA LEU A 214 -2.05 12.81 3.00
C LEU A 214 -2.58 13.77 4.07
N ALA A 215 -1.98 14.94 4.21
CA ALA A 215 -2.42 15.96 5.18
C ALA A 215 -3.86 16.45 4.90
N GLU A 216 -4.18 16.75 3.64
CA GLU A 216 -5.54 17.16 3.23
C GLU A 216 -6.57 16.06 3.49
N SER A 217 -6.23 14.80 3.19
CA SER A 217 -7.12 13.68 3.46
C SER A 217 -7.33 13.44 4.96
N ALA A 218 -6.29 13.59 5.77
CA ALA A 218 -6.37 13.44 7.22
C ALA A 218 -7.22 14.55 7.85
N GLN A 219 -7.08 15.79 7.38
CA GLN A 219 -7.93 16.89 7.80
C GLN A 219 -9.40 16.65 7.43
N ALA A 220 -9.68 16.25 6.20
CA ALA A 220 -11.05 15.93 5.77
C ALA A 220 -11.68 14.80 6.60
N HIS A 221 -10.90 13.79 6.98
CA HIS A 221 -11.38 12.72 7.87
C HIS A 221 -11.64 13.22 9.29
N ALA A 222 -10.76 14.09 9.83
CA ALA A 222 -10.95 14.68 11.15
C ALA A 222 -12.21 15.56 11.20
N GLU A 223 -12.45 16.38 10.18
CA GLU A 223 -13.67 17.19 10.05
C GLU A 223 -14.93 16.32 9.93
N ALA A 224 -14.87 15.24 9.14
CA ALA A 224 -15.99 14.30 9.02
C ALA A 224 -16.27 13.56 10.33
N MET A 225 -15.23 13.20 11.10
CA MET A 225 -15.39 12.61 12.43
C MET A 225 -15.98 13.60 13.44
N ALA A 226 -15.53 14.86 13.43
CA ALA A 226 -16.08 15.91 14.28
C ALA A 226 -17.57 16.16 13.98
N ASN A 227 -17.94 16.25 12.70
CA ASN A 227 -19.35 16.41 12.29
C ASN A 227 -20.22 15.22 12.73
N LYS A 228 -19.73 13.98 12.55
CA LYS A 228 -20.44 12.79 13.04
C LYS A 228 -20.57 12.77 14.57
N SER A 229 -19.55 13.24 15.28
CA SER A 229 -19.59 13.36 16.75
C SER A 229 -20.68 14.35 17.16
N HIS A 230 -20.69 15.55 16.59
CA HIS A 230 -21.72 16.56 16.85
C HIS A 230 -23.14 16.08 16.49
N GLU A 231 -23.31 15.37 15.36
CA GLU A 231 -24.60 14.75 15.03
C GLU A 231 -25.02 13.70 16.07
N SER A 232 -24.08 12.86 16.51
CA SER A 232 -24.37 11.82 17.51
C SER A 232 -24.75 12.42 18.87
N GLU A 233 -24.09 13.51 19.26
CA GLU A 233 -24.38 14.26 20.48
C GLU A 233 -25.77 14.92 20.39
N ASN A 234 -26.08 15.58 19.29
CA ASN A 234 -27.40 16.17 19.06
C ASN A 234 -28.51 15.10 19.04
N ARG A 235 -28.26 13.92 18.46
CA ARG A 235 -29.21 12.79 18.52
C ARG A 235 -29.37 12.27 19.95
N ALA A 236 -28.30 12.19 20.73
CA ALA A 236 -28.36 11.78 22.13
C ALA A 236 -29.15 12.78 22.99
N LEU A 237 -28.92 14.09 22.82
CA LEU A 237 -29.67 15.15 23.49
C LEU A 237 -31.15 15.11 23.13
N LYS A 238 -31.47 14.90 21.85
CA LYS A 238 -32.86 14.76 21.40
C LYS A 238 -33.52 13.52 22.00
N ALA A 239 -32.84 12.38 22.00
CA ALA A 239 -33.33 11.14 22.61
C ALA A 239 -33.53 11.30 24.12
N GLN A 240 -32.64 12.02 24.81
CA GLN A 240 -32.79 12.34 26.23
C GLN A 240 -34.03 13.21 26.48
N SER A 241 -34.20 14.29 25.72
CA SER A 241 -35.39 15.15 25.82
C SER A 241 -36.69 14.39 25.52
N GLU A 242 -36.68 13.50 24.53
CA GLU A 242 -37.82 12.62 24.23
C GLU A 242 -38.11 11.64 25.38
N ALA A 243 -37.06 11.08 26.01
CA ALA A 243 -37.19 10.20 27.17
C ALA A 243 -37.75 10.96 28.40
N GLU A 244 -37.25 12.15 28.70
CA GLU A 244 -37.76 13.01 29.79
C GLU A 244 -39.24 13.39 29.56
N ASN A 245 -39.59 13.76 28.32
CA ASN A 245 -40.99 14.03 27.96
C ASN A 245 -41.88 12.78 28.08
N ALA A 246 -41.38 11.60 27.70
CA ALA A 246 -42.08 10.33 27.83
C ALA A 246 -42.28 9.96 29.31
N GLU A 247 -41.27 10.16 30.15
CA GLU A 247 -41.34 9.97 31.59
C GLU A 247 -42.38 10.90 32.22
N THR A 248 -42.36 12.19 31.86
CA THR A 248 -43.32 13.18 32.37
C THR A 248 -44.76 12.82 31.98
N LYS A 249 -44.97 12.40 30.72
CA LYS A 249 -46.27 11.89 30.25
C LYS A 249 -46.69 10.63 31.00
N ALA A 250 -45.80 9.67 31.18
CA ALA A 250 -46.08 8.44 31.92
C ALA A 250 -46.46 8.76 33.38
N LEU A 251 -45.76 9.68 34.03
CA LEU A 251 -46.05 10.12 35.40
C LEU A 251 -47.43 10.77 35.49
N SER A 252 -47.78 11.65 34.55
CA SER A 252 -49.11 12.28 34.50
C SER A 252 -50.25 11.27 34.25
N LEU A 253 -50.00 10.27 33.40
CA LEU A 253 -50.95 9.19 33.13
C LEU A 253 -51.15 8.30 34.36
N VAL A 254 -50.08 7.97 35.08
CA VAL A 254 -50.15 7.22 36.34
C VAL A 254 -50.94 8.00 37.38
N GLN A 255 -50.74 9.31 37.50
CA GLN A 255 -51.52 10.17 38.42
C GLN A 255 -53.00 10.21 38.03
N ALA A 256 -53.32 10.37 36.74
CA ALA A 256 -54.70 10.35 36.25
C ALA A 256 -55.38 9.00 36.51
N LEU A 257 -54.70 7.88 36.24
CA LEU A 257 -55.19 6.53 36.53
C LEU A 257 -55.38 6.30 38.04
N GLN A 258 -54.51 6.85 38.89
CA GLN A 258 -54.67 6.77 40.35
C GLN A 258 -55.88 7.58 40.83
N ALA A 259 -56.14 8.76 40.26
CA ALA A 259 -57.31 9.58 40.57
C ALA A 259 -58.61 8.89 40.12
N GLU A 260 -58.64 8.35 38.90
CA GLU A 260 -59.78 7.59 38.38
C GLU A 260 -60.02 6.31 39.21
N LYS A 261 -58.96 5.58 39.57
CA LYS A 261 -59.05 4.42 40.44
C LYS A 261 -59.62 4.79 41.81
N LYS A 262 -59.18 5.90 42.42
CA LYS A 262 -59.73 6.38 43.71
C LYS A 262 -61.21 6.74 43.59
N PHE A 263 -61.60 7.48 42.55
CA PHE A 263 -62.99 7.87 42.29
C PHE A 263 -63.90 6.67 42.00
N SER A 264 -63.46 5.73 41.15
CA SER A 264 -64.18 4.48 40.88
C SER A 264 -64.31 3.63 42.14
N SER A 265 -63.26 3.57 42.97
CA SER A 265 -63.29 2.84 44.25
C SER A 265 -64.30 3.45 45.22
N SER A 266 -64.34 4.77 45.38
CA SER A 266 -65.32 5.43 46.26
C SER A 266 -66.77 5.21 45.80
N LEU A 267 -67.02 5.27 44.48
CA LEU A 267 -68.34 5.03 43.91
C LEU A 267 -68.79 3.57 44.15
N LYS A 268 -67.88 2.61 43.96
CA LYS A 268 -68.12 1.19 44.21
C LYS A 268 -68.37 0.88 45.69
N VAL A 269 -67.65 1.53 46.62
CA VAL A 269 -67.89 1.38 48.07
C VAL A 269 -69.27 1.91 48.45
N GLN A 270 -69.68 3.07 47.91
CA GLN A 270 -70.99 3.65 48.18
C GLN A 270 -72.14 2.79 47.62
N ALA A 271 -72.01 2.32 46.37
CA ALA A 271 -72.99 1.42 45.76
C ALA A 271 -73.08 0.07 46.48
N ALA A 272 -71.94 -0.49 46.91
CA ALA A 272 -71.90 -1.72 47.70
C ALA A 272 -72.63 -1.58 49.04
N LYS A 273 -72.52 -0.43 49.70
CA LYS A 273 -73.22 -0.15 50.96
C LYS A 273 -74.74 -0.10 50.78
N GLU A 274 -75.24 0.63 49.76
CA GLU A 274 -76.69 0.71 49.48
C GLU A 274 -77.29 -0.63 49.04
N LEU A 275 -76.53 -1.44 48.30
CA LEU A 275 -76.95 -2.78 47.90
C LEU A 275 -76.97 -3.75 49.09
N MET A 276 -76.05 -3.63 50.05
CA MET A 276 -76.07 -4.44 51.28
C MET A 276 -77.32 -4.19 52.11
N ASP A 277 -77.71 -2.92 52.31
CA ASP A 277 -78.92 -2.58 53.07
C ASP A 277 -80.18 -3.20 52.42
N LYS A 278 -80.23 -3.28 51.09
CA LYS A 278 -81.31 -3.96 50.36
C LYS A 278 -81.21 -5.49 50.44
N ALA A 279 -80.02 -6.07 50.52
CA ALA A 279 -79.80 -7.51 50.63
C ALA A 279 -80.29 -8.09 51.97
N PHE A 280 -80.31 -7.29 53.04
CA PHE A 280 -80.77 -7.72 54.36
C PHE A 280 -82.29 -7.93 54.47
N VAL A 281 -83.09 -7.24 53.64
CA VAL A 281 -84.55 -7.32 53.71
C VAL A 281 -85.09 -8.70 53.29
N PRO A 282 -84.66 -9.31 52.16
CA PRO A 282 -85.04 -10.69 51.81
C PRO A 282 -84.51 -11.75 52.78
N PHE A 283 -83.29 -11.55 53.30
CA PHE A 283 -82.61 -12.51 54.18
C PHE A 283 -83.30 -12.63 55.56
N ARG A 284 -83.63 -11.51 56.21
CA ARG A 284 -84.24 -11.52 57.55
C ARG A 284 -85.75 -11.73 57.56
N LYS A 285 -86.50 -11.19 56.59
CA LYS A 285 -87.97 -11.25 56.60
C LYS A 285 -88.56 -12.38 55.76
N ALA A 286 -87.97 -12.72 54.61
CA ALA A 286 -88.57 -13.62 53.64
C ALA A 286 -87.93 -15.02 53.56
N LYS A 287 -86.82 -15.26 54.29
CA LYS A 287 -86.04 -16.52 54.26
C LYS A 287 -85.64 -16.96 52.84
N ASN A 288 -85.47 -16.02 51.91
CA ASN A 288 -85.10 -16.31 50.53
C ASN A 288 -83.58 -16.19 50.34
N TYR A 289 -82.89 -17.30 50.59
CA TYR A 289 -81.43 -17.38 50.62
C TYR A 289 -80.77 -17.19 49.24
N LEU A 290 -81.43 -17.59 48.15
CA LEU A 290 -80.85 -17.52 46.81
C LEU A 290 -80.71 -16.07 46.35
N SER A 291 -81.78 -15.28 46.49
CA SER A 291 -81.79 -13.86 46.15
C SER A 291 -80.83 -13.04 47.04
N ALA A 292 -80.72 -13.40 48.33
CA ALA A 292 -79.74 -12.80 49.23
C ALA A 292 -78.29 -13.13 48.81
N THR A 293 -78.01 -14.37 48.38
CA THR A 293 -76.68 -14.79 47.93
C THR A 293 -76.26 -14.07 46.64
N GLU A 294 -77.15 -13.92 45.68
CA GLU A 294 -76.88 -13.17 44.44
C GLU A 294 -76.59 -11.70 44.71
N THR A 295 -77.36 -11.08 45.60
CA THR A 295 -77.16 -9.67 45.97
C THR A 295 -75.83 -9.47 46.73
N ILE A 296 -75.49 -10.37 47.65
CA ILE A 296 -74.20 -10.34 48.39
C ILE A 296 -73.01 -10.58 47.44
N ARG A 297 -73.15 -11.46 46.43
CA ARG A 297 -72.12 -11.64 45.39
C ARG A 297 -71.90 -10.37 44.59
N LEU A 298 -72.96 -9.66 44.22
CA LEU A 298 -72.85 -8.37 43.54
C LEU A 298 -72.15 -7.32 44.42
N VAL A 299 -72.46 -7.29 45.72
CA VAL A 299 -71.76 -6.42 46.68
C VAL A 299 -70.27 -6.74 46.73
N LEU A 300 -69.88 -8.02 46.81
CA LEU A 300 -68.48 -8.43 46.83
C LEU A 300 -67.75 -8.20 45.51
N GLN A 301 -68.45 -8.23 44.37
CA GLN A 301 -67.86 -7.82 43.09
C GLN A 301 -67.56 -6.32 43.06
N LEU A 302 -68.40 -5.51 43.70
CA LEU A 302 -68.21 -4.06 43.78
C LEU A 302 -67.17 -3.67 44.85
N ASN A 303 -67.25 -4.25 46.05
CA ASN A 303 -66.31 -4.06 47.14
C ASN A 303 -65.90 -5.41 47.76
N PRO A 304 -64.83 -6.05 47.22
CA PRO A 304 -64.36 -7.35 47.68
C PRO A 304 -63.88 -7.40 49.12
N ARG A 305 -63.65 -6.24 49.76
CA ARG A 305 -63.23 -6.12 51.16
C ARG A 305 -64.36 -5.69 52.10
N HIS A 306 -65.60 -5.61 51.61
CA HIS A 306 -66.74 -5.25 52.45
C HIS A 306 -66.92 -6.34 53.52
N GLN A 307 -66.56 -6.01 54.77
CA GLN A 307 -66.41 -7.00 55.85
C GLN A 307 -67.70 -7.80 56.08
N ASP A 308 -68.85 -7.13 56.12
CA ASP A 308 -70.14 -7.79 56.35
C ASP A 308 -70.56 -8.73 55.21
N ALA A 309 -70.27 -8.33 53.96
CA ALA A 309 -70.59 -9.13 52.77
C ALA A 309 -69.67 -10.33 52.66
N LEU A 310 -68.38 -10.18 53.00
CA LEU A 310 -67.41 -11.27 53.06
C LEU A 310 -67.79 -12.27 54.13
N TYR A 311 -68.16 -11.79 55.31
CA TYR A 311 -68.62 -12.62 56.42
C TYR A 311 -69.86 -13.44 56.04
N HIS A 312 -70.85 -12.83 55.37
CA HIS A 312 -72.06 -13.53 54.95
C HIS A 312 -71.87 -14.43 53.73
N ALA A 313 -71.04 -14.04 52.76
CA ALA A 313 -70.68 -14.90 51.64
C ALA A 313 -69.84 -16.09 52.09
N ALA A 314 -68.91 -15.93 53.04
CA ALA A 314 -68.16 -17.03 53.62
C ALA A 314 -69.09 -18.03 54.34
N LEU A 315 -70.07 -17.54 55.10
CA LEU A 315 -71.10 -18.38 55.71
C LEU A 315 -71.95 -19.14 54.66
N MET A 316 -72.29 -18.48 53.54
CA MET A 316 -73.11 -19.07 52.47
C MET A 316 -72.32 -20.01 51.54
N GLU A 317 -71.05 -19.71 51.25
CA GLU A 317 -70.18 -20.52 50.39
C GLU A 317 -69.50 -21.68 51.14
N LEU A 318 -69.17 -21.56 52.44
CA LEU A 318 -68.83 -22.75 53.24
C LEU A 318 -70.02 -23.68 53.36
N GLY A 319 -71.23 -23.13 53.54
CA GLY A 319 -72.48 -23.90 53.46
C GLY A 319 -72.62 -24.60 52.11
N ALA A 320 -72.47 -23.90 50.99
CA ALA A 320 -72.66 -24.47 49.65
C ALA A 320 -71.54 -25.45 49.22
N PHE A 321 -70.26 -25.16 49.50
CA PHE A 321 -69.12 -25.97 49.05
C PHE A 321 -68.99 -27.27 49.85
N GLN A 322 -69.19 -27.23 51.17
CA GLN A 322 -69.27 -28.45 51.97
C GLN A 322 -70.51 -29.27 51.63
N MET A 323 -71.65 -28.62 51.28
CA MET A 323 -72.84 -29.35 50.87
C MET A 323 -72.68 -30.08 49.52
N THR A 324 -72.00 -29.47 48.56
CA THR A 324 -71.84 -30.03 47.21
C THR A 324 -70.85 -31.21 47.20
N LYS A 325 -69.71 -31.10 47.89
CA LYS A 325 -68.77 -32.23 48.04
C LYS A 325 -69.34 -33.37 48.89
N THR A 326 -70.06 -33.06 49.98
CA THR A 326 -70.70 -34.10 50.82
C THR A 326 -71.80 -34.84 50.06
N ARG A 327 -72.56 -34.13 49.22
CA ARG A 327 -73.60 -34.72 48.36
C ARG A 327 -73.04 -35.66 47.29
N ASP A 328 -71.88 -35.36 46.71
CA ASP A 328 -71.25 -36.20 45.70
C ASP A 328 -70.45 -37.38 46.30
N TYR A 329 -69.90 -37.21 47.52
CA TYR A 329 -69.26 -38.29 48.29
C TYR A 329 -70.28 -39.30 48.86
N ILE A 330 -71.45 -38.85 49.33
CA ILE A 330 -72.57 -39.72 49.76
C ILE A 330 -73.15 -40.53 48.59
N LYS A 331 -73.06 -40.04 47.35
CA LYS A 331 -73.52 -40.78 46.15
C LYS A 331 -72.61 -41.93 45.74
N GLN A 332 -71.32 -41.91 46.11
CA GLN A 332 -70.34 -42.92 45.71
C GLN A 332 -70.27 -44.14 46.64
N TYR A 333 -70.75 -44.06 47.89
CA TYR A 333 -70.76 -45.19 48.83
C TYR A 333 -72.18 -45.64 49.17
N LYS A 334 -72.61 -46.77 48.60
CA LYS A 334 -73.92 -47.41 48.83
C LYS A 334 -73.84 -48.44 49.96
N GLY A 335 -73.92 -47.99 51.22
CA GLY A 335 -74.01 -48.86 52.38
C GLY A 335 -74.63 -48.13 53.59
N PRO A 336 -75.64 -48.69 54.30
CA PRO A 336 -76.41 -47.92 55.29
C PRO A 336 -75.70 -47.57 56.61
N LYS A 337 -74.47 -48.06 56.87
CA LYS A 337 -73.78 -47.84 58.16
C LYS A 337 -72.56 -46.90 58.10
N ASP A 338 -71.81 -46.85 57.00
CA ASP A 338 -70.53 -46.09 56.94
C ASP A 338 -70.66 -44.61 56.55
N THR A 339 -71.86 -44.16 56.19
CA THR A 339 -72.15 -42.76 55.85
C THR A 339 -73.01 -42.03 56.89
N GLN A 340 -73.38 -42.72 57.98
CA GLN A 340 -74.25 -42.16 59.02
C GLN A 340 -73.55 -41.04 59.82
N TRP A 341 -72.24 -41.15 60.04
CA TRP A 341 -71.43 -40.10 60.67
C TRP A 341 -71.26 -38.86 59.77
N ILE A 342 -71.18 -39.04 58.44
CA ILE A 342 -71.09 -37.93 57.47
C ILE A 342 -72.42 -37.18 57.41
N LYS A 343 -73.55 -37.91 57.41
CA LYS A 343 -74.89 -37.31 57.50
C LYS A 343 -75.11 -36.59 58.82
N GLN A 344 -74.67 -37.14 59.95
CA GLN A 344 -74.76 -36.49 61.25
C GLN A 344 -73.87 -35.24 61.32
N ALA A 345 -72.62 -35.30 60.84
CA ALA A 345 -71.72 -34.15 60.76
C ALA A 345 -72.27 -33.02 59.87
N TYR A 346 -72.97 -33.38 58.78
CA TYR A 346 -73.68 -32.44 57.91
C TYR A 346 -74.90 -31.79 58.61
N THR A 347 -75.67 -32.55 59.40
CA THR A 347 -76.81 -32.04 60.18
C THR A 347 -76.37 -31.19 61.36
N ASP A 348 -75.28 -31.55 62.04
CA ASP A 348 -74.70 -30.84 63.18
C ASP A 348 -74.03 -29.53 62.75
N PHE A 349 -73.44 -29.47 61.55
CA PHE A 349 -72.92 -28.24 60.94
C PHE A 349 -74.04 -27.22 60.63
N LEU A 350 -75.28 -27.69 60.42
CA LEU A 350 -76.45 -26.85 60.08
C LEU A 350 -77.32 -26.49 61.29
N THR A 351 -77.14 -27.14 62.43
CA THR A 351 -77.89 -26.81 63.65
C THR A 351 -77.16 -25.68 64.40
N PRO A 352 -77.74 -24.48 64.56
CA PRO A 352 -76.98 -23.31 65.03
C PRO A 352 -76.59 -23.31 66.53
N HIS A 353 -76.79 -24.41 67.25
CA HIS A 353 -76.79 -24.39 68.72
C HIS A 353 -75.80 -25.41 69.29
N GLY A 354 -74.56 -24.98 69.59
CA GLY A 354 -73.75 -25.64 70.63
C GLY A 354 -72.23 -25.62 70.51
N HIS A 355 -71.63 -25.53 69.32
CA HIS A 355 -70.21 -25.92 69.14
C HIS A 355 -69.20 -24.80 68.83
N SER A 356 -69.57 -23.52 68.87
CA SER A 356 -68.61 -22.40 68.71
C SER A 356 -67.63 -22.20 69.88
N LYS A 357 -67.45 -23.21 70.73
CA LYS A 357 -66.55 -23.16 71.91
C LYS A 357 -65.42 -24.20 71.94
N LYS A 358 -65.21 -25.05 70.91
CA LYS A 358 -64.22 -26.16 71.04
C LYS A 358 -63.11 -26.33 70.00
N TYR A 359 -63.12 -25.70 68.81
CA TYR A 359 -62.00 -25.76 67.85
C TYR A 359 -61.82 -24.41 67.13
N THR A 360 -60.58 -24.02 66.82
CA THR A 360 -60.29 -22.77 66.09
C THR A 360 -60.26 -22.98 64.57
N TRP A 361 -60.39 -21.88 63.83
CA TRP A 361 -60.44 -21.89 62.37
C TRP A 361 -59.12 -22.38 61.72
N GLU A 362 -57.98 -22.20 62.39
CA GLU A 362 -56.67 -22.65 61.89
C GLU A 362 -56.55 -24.18 61.85
N GLU A 363 -57.11 -24.87 62.85
CA GLU A 363 -57.03 -26.33 63.01
C GLU A 363 -57.77 -27.06 61.89
N GLN A 364 -58.82 -26.43 61.35
CA GLN A 364 -59.64 -26.99 60.27
C GLN A 364 -59.01 -26.77 58.88
N LEU A 365 -58.20 -25.71 58.72
CA LEU A 365 -57.54 -25.38 57.45
C LEU A 365 -56.26 -26.18 57.21
N GLN A 366 -55.46 -26.43 58.27
CA GLN A 366 -54.20 -27.17 58.17
C GLN A 366 -54.37 -28.63 57.70
N PHE A 367 -55.45 -29.29 58.12
CA PHE A 367 -55.76 -30.64 57.71
C PHE A 367 -56.00 -30.77 56.19
N THR A 368 -56.46 -29.69 55.55
CA THR A 368 -56.84 -29.68 54.13
C THR A 368 -55.66 -29.39 53.20
N ASN A 369 -54.69 -28.57 53.65
CA ASN A 369 -53.50 -28.22 52.85
C ASN A 369 -52.48 -29.37 52.73
N SER A 370 -52.43 -30.29 53.70
CA SER A 370 -51.54 -31.46 53.68
C SER A 370 -51.77 -32.41 52.49
N LEU A 371 -52.94 -32.35 51.84
CA LEU A 371 -53.32 -33.28 50.78
C LEU A 371 -52.83 -32.85 49.37
N LEU A 372 -52.46 -31.58 49.18
CA LEU A 372 -52.37 -30.97 47.84
C LEU A 372 -50.93 -30.68 47.35
N SER A 373 -49.92 -30.77 48.22
CA SER A 373 -48.55 -30.31 47.95
C SER A 373 -47.65 -31.29 47.17
N GLY A 374 -48.15 -32.43 46.68
CA GLY A 374 -47.33 -33.54 46.17
C GLY A 374 -46.94 -33.57 44.67
N SER A 375 -47.36 -32.65 43.79
CA SER A 375 -47.47 -32.97 42.34
C SER A 375 -46.71 -32.11 41.30
N PHE A 376 -45.94 -31.07 41.63
CA PHE A 376 -45.44 -30.12 40.60
C PHE A 376 -43.90 -29.99 40.55
N ASN A 377 -43.20 -30.92 39.89
CA ASN A 377 -41.71 -30.95 39.89
C ASN A 377 -41.01 -31.21 38.54
N ALA A 378 -41.63 -30.93 37.38
CA ALA A 378 -41.05 -31.24 36.06
C ALA A 378 -41.11 -30.06 35.09
N ASP A 379 -40.01 -29.30 34.91
CA ASP A 379 -39.77 -28.42 33.73
C ASP A 379 -38.36 -27.78 33.72
N LYS A 380 -37.30 -28.58 33.53
CA LYS A 380 -35.89 -28.10 33.42
C LYS A 380 -35.39 -27.90 31.98
N HIS A 381 -36.08 -28.43 30.97
CA HIS A 381 -35.57 -28.44 29.58
C HIS A 381 -35.86 -27.17 28.77
N TYR A 382 -36.84 -26.34 29.15
CA TYR A 382 -37.24 -25.15 28.39
C TYR A 382 -36.27 -23.95 28.55
N ILE A 383 -35.42 -23.98 29.58
CA ILE A 383 -34.57 -22.85 29.99
C ILE A 383 -33.30 -22.71 29.12
N ALA A 384 -32.83 -23.81 28.51
CA ALA A 384 -31.57 -23.82 27.73
C ALA A 384 -31.63 -23.08 26.38
N TRP A 385 -32.82 -22.76 25.87
CA TRP A 385 -33.01 -22.13 24.55
C TRP A 385 -32.80 -20.60 24.56
N HIS A 386 -32.74 -19.95 25.73
CA HIS A 386 -32.75 -18.49 25.90
C HIS A 386 -31.45 -17.90 26.49
N ILE A 387 -30.29 -18.49 26.20
CA ILE A 387 -29.01 -18.09 26.83
C ILE A 387 -28.47 -16.79 26.23
N ASN A 388 -28.58 -15.70 26.97
CA ASN A 388 -27.99 -14.38 26.70
C ASN A 388 -26.44 -14.43 26.87
N SER A 389 -25.68 -13.60 26.14
CA SER A 389 -24.21 -13.48 26.25
C SER A 389 -23.76 -13.18 27.69
N SER A 390 -24.58 -12.48 28.46
CA SER A 390 -24.34 -12.16 29.88
C SER A 390 -24.45 -13.35 30.84
N THR A 391 -25.06 -14.47 30.44
CA THR A 391 -25.27 -15.66 31.29
C THR A 391 -24.38 -16.86 30.93
N ARG A 392 -23.47 -16.72 29.95
CA ARG A 392 -22.58 -17.80 29.47
C ARG A 392 -21.64 -18.37 30.54
N HIS A 393 -21.30 -17.60 31.57
CA HIS A 393 -20.50 -18.07 32.72
C HIS A 393 -21.16 -19.21 33.52
N LYS A 394 -22.45 -19.50 33.26
CA LYS A 394 -23.23 -20.56 33.94
C LYS A 394 -23.23 -21.91 33.20
N PHE A 395 -22.60 -22.01 32.04
CA PHE A 395 -22.57 -23.21 31.20
C PHE A 395 -21.18 -23.83 31.17
N SER A 396 -21.12 -25.14 30.88
CA SER A 396 -19.83 -25.83 30.76
C SER A 396 -19.05 -25.31 29.54
N MET A 397 -17.72 -25.42 29.57
CA MET A 397 -16.88 -25.01 28.44
C MET A 397 -17.23 -25.80 27.18
N ASP A 398 -17.57 -27.09 27.31
CA ASP A 398 -18.00 -27.93 26.20
C ASP A 398 -19.28 -27.42 25.53
N ASP A 399 -20.28 -26.99 26.33
CA ASP A 399 -21.52 -26.41 25.80
C ASP A 399 -21.27 -25.09 25.05
N CYS A 400 -20.39 -24.25 25.58
CA CYS A 400 -19.98 -23.02 24.93
C CYS A 400 -19.23 -23.27 23.61
N ILE A 401 -18.36 -24.28 23.56
CA ILE A 401 -17.67 -24.71 22.34
C ILE A 401 -18.66 -25.23 21.30
N GLN A 402 -19.61 -26.08 21.67
CA GLN A 402 -20.62 -26.62 20.75
C GLN A 402 -21.53 -25.52 20.19
N TYR A 403 -21.91 -24.54 21.02
CA TYR A 403 -22.63 -23.36 20.57
C TYR A 403 -21.79 -22.54 19.56
N ALA A 404 -20.52 -22.27 19.88
CA ALA A 404 -19.61 -21.51 19.01
C ALA A 404 -19.44 -22.19 17.65
N LYS A 405 -19.17 -23.51 17.63
CA LYS A 405 -19.12 -24.33 16.40
C LYS A 405 -20.40 -24.21 15.58
N SER A 406 -21.55 -24.34 16.24
CA SER A 406 -22.86 -24.28 15.58
C SER A 406 -23.18 -22.89 15.02
N SER A 407 -22.83 -21.82 15.76
CA SER A 407 -23.01 -20.43 15.32
C SER A 407 -22.14 -20.12 14.09
N MET A 408 -20.85 -20.42 14.14
CA MET A 408 -19.92 -20.17 13.05
C MET A 408 -20.22 -21.01 11.80
N LYS A 409 -20.62 -22.27 11.98
CA LYS A 409 -21.07 -23.14 10.87
C LYS A 409 -22.30 -22.58 10.16
N ARG A 410 -23.25 -21.97 10.88
CA ARG A 410 -24.42 -21.30 10.27
C ARG A 410 -24.04 -20.03 9.50
N ARG A 411 -23.09 -19.25 10.02
CA ARG A 411 -22.61 -18.00 9.40
C ARG A 411 -21.73 -18.27 8.17
N ASN A 412 -21.03 -19.40 8.11
CA ASN A 412 -20.22 -19.82 6.98
C ASN A 412 -21.03 -20.74 6.04
N LYS A 413 -21.69 -20.16 5.01
CA LYS A 413 -22.46 -20.91 3.98
C LYS A 413 -21.59 -21.77 3.03
N SER A 414 -20.27 -21.82 3.20
CA SER A 414 -19.35 -22.59 2.35
C SER A 414 -19.12 -24.02 2.87
N LYS A 415 -18.71 -24.94 1.99
CA LYS A 415 -18.42 -26.35 2.34
C LYS A 415 -17.12 -26.55 3.14
N GLN A 416 -16.33 -25.51 3.39
CA GLN A 416 -15.06 -25.58 4.13
C GLN A 416 -15.19 -24.79 5.45
N PHE A 417 -15.37 -25.52 6.54
CA PHE A 417 -15.34 -25.01 7.91
C PHE A 417 -14.28 -25.80 8.68
N ASN A 418 -13.13 -25.18 8.92
CA ASN A 418 -12.04 -25.77 9.69
C ASN A 418 -12.00 -25.06 11.04
N PHE A 419 -12.48 -25.76 12.07
CA PHE A 419 -12.39 -25.29 13.44
C PHE A 419 -11.70 -26.38 14.27
N ASN A 420 -10.49 -26.08 14.72
CA ASN A 420 -9.75 -26.95 15.62
C ASN A 420 -9.37 -26.16 16.87
N LEU A 421 -9.84 -26.62 18.03
CA LEU A 421 -9.54 -26.04 19.33
C LEU A 421 -8.91 -27.11 20.21
N GLN A 422 -7.69 -26.84 20.67
CA GLN A 422 -6.94 -27.71 21.56
C GLN A 422 -6.53 -26.92 22.81
N GLN A 423 -6.71 -27.53 23.99
CA GLN A 423 -6.20 -26.96 25.22
C GLN A 423 -4.71 -27.29 25.37
N LEU A 424 -3.93 -26.31 25.82
CA LEU A 424 -2.50 -26.44 26.13
C LEU A 424 -2.29 -26.72 27.62
N ASP A 425 -1.10 -27.20 27.97
CA ASP A 425 -0.74 -27.57 29.35
C ASP A 425 -0.84 -26.40 30.35
N ASP A 426 -0.69 -25.16 29.88
CA ASP A 426 -0.82 -23.94 30.69
C ASP A 426 -2.28 -23.45 30.85
N GLY A 427 -3.24 -24.26 30.39
CA GLY A 427 -4.68 -23.98 30.42
C GLY A 427 -5.16 -22.97 29.37
N SER A 428 -4.26 -22.44 28.53
CA SER A 428 -4.64 -21.64 27.37
C SER A 428 -5.05 -22.53 26.18
N TYR A 429 -5.51 -21.91 25.09
CA TYR A 429 -6.00 -22.63 23.93
C TYR A 429 -5.22 -22.31 22.65
N GLN A 430 -4.99 -23.34 21.84
CA GLN A 430 -4.64 -23.23 20.44
C GLN A 430 -5.91 -23.31 19.59
N LEU A 431 -6.12 -22.32 18.72
CA LEU A 431 -7.26 -22.26 17.81
C LEU A 431 -6.79 -22.12 16.37
N SER A 432 -7.21 -23.02 15.49
CA SER A 432 -7.07 -22.87 14.03
C SER A 432 -8.43 -22.67 13.37
N LEU A 433 -8.47 -21.62 12.54
CA LEU A 433 -9.59 -21.20 11.71
C LEU A 433 -9.20 -21.16 10.22
N ASN A 434 -8.12 -21.85 9.86
CA ASN A 434 -7.55 -21.82 8.52
C ASN A 434 -8.62 -22.02 7.41
N GLY A 435 -8.67 -21.10 6.44
CA GLY A 435 -9.62 -21.17 5.33
C GLY A 435 -11.09 -20.86 5.68
N THR A 436 -11.38 -20.49 6.93
CA THR A 436 -12.74 -20.15 7.36
C THR A 436 -13.13 -18.74 6.91
N ARG A 437 -14.31 -18.58 6.29
CA ARG A 437 -14.77 -17.28 5.73
C ARG A 437 -15.39 -16.32 6.74
N CYS A 438 -15.54 -16.70 8.01
CA CYS A 438 -16.17 -15.87 9.05
C CYS A 438 -15.17 -15.30 10.05
N SER A 439 -15.47 -14.11 10.59
CA SER A 439 -14.77 -13.53 11.75
C SER A 439 -15.38 -14.13 13.03
N PRO A 440 -14.61 -14.81 13.88
CA PRO A 440 -15.13 -15.59 15.03
C PRO A 440 -15.44 -14.74 16.29
N TYR A 441 -15.50 -13.42 16.17
CA TYR A 441 -15.34 -12.47 17.27
C TYR A 441 -16.23 -12.71 18.51
N GLU A 442 -17.54 -12.89 18.35
CA GLU A 442 -18.47 -12.95 19.50
C GLU A 442 -18.44 -14.30 20.23
N GLU A 443 -18.04 -15.33 19.51
CA GLU A 443 -18.06 -16.70 19.99
C GLU A 443 -16.84 -17.04 20.84
N ILE A 444 -15.69 -16.43 20.56
CA ILE A 444 -14.40 -16.80 21.18
C ILE A 444 -13.79 -15.71 22.08
N ARG A 445 -14.46 -14.55 22.24
CA ARG A 445 -13.97 -13.38 23.02
C ARG A 445 -13.53 -13.69 24.46
N HIS A 446 -14.09 -14.73 25.06
CA HIS A 446 -13.83 -15.09 26.46
C HIS A 446 -12.80 -16.21 26.61
N TRP A 447 -12.24 -16.70 25.51
CA TRP A 447 -11.27 -17.79 25.56
C TRP A 447 -9.84 -17.25 25.69
N LYS A 448 -9.06 -17.89 26.55
CA LYS A 448 -7.64 -17.56 26.76
C LYS A 448 -6.81 -18.17 25.63
N ILE A 449 -6.91 -17.60 24.42
CA ILE A 449 -6.21 -18.08 23.23
C ILE A 449 -4.76 -17.60 23.28
N SER A 450 -3.82 -18.53 23.16
CA SER A 450 -2.37 -18.27 23.13
C SER A 450 -1.74 -18.58 21.77
N GLU A 451 -2.33 -19.49 21.01
CA GLU A 451 -1.90 -19.80 19.65
C GLU A 451 -3.09 -19.68 18.70
N LEU A 452 -2.96 -18.81 17.69
CA LEU A 452 -4.05 -18.51 16.78
C LEU A 452 -3.60 -18.61 15.32
N ASP A 453 -4.26 -19.46 14.56
CA ASP A 453 -4.09 -19.58 13.11
C ASP A 453 -5.34 -19.13 12.38
N MET A 454 -5.23 -18.02 11.66
CA MET A 454 -6.26 -17.43 10.83
C MET A 454 -5.82 -17.34 9.37
N SER A 455 -4.87 -18.17 8.94
CA SER A 455 -4.40 -18.15 7.57
C SER A 455 -5.53 -18.45 6.56
N TYR A 456 -5.48 -17.83 5.38
CA TYR A 456 -6.51 -17.96 4.33
C TYR A 456 -7.94 -17.57 4.76
N THR A 457 -8.08 -16.74 5.79
CA THR A 457 -9.37 -16.15 6.19
C THR A 457 -9.54 -14.76 5.55
N ASN A 458 -10.78 -14.23 5.54
CA ASN A 458 -11.05 -12.85 5.07
C ASN A 458 -10.91 -11.79 6.19
N PHE A 459 -10.11 -12.11 7.22
CA PHE A 459 -9.94 -11.27 8.40
C PHE A 459 -9.06 -10.05 8.09
N ARG A 460 -9.49 -8.85 8.53
CA ARG A 460 -8.84 -7.57 8.18
C ARG A 460 -8.35 -6.75 9.37
N ASP A 461 -9.06 -6.82 10.51
CA ASP A 461 -8.86 -5.90 11.64
C ASP A 461 -8.25 -6.62 12.85
N LEU A 462 -6.96 -6.41 13.08
CA LEU A 462 -6.22 -7.03 14.17
C LEU A 462 -6.52 -6.42 15.55
N THR A 463 -7.25 -5.31 15.64
CA THR A 463 -7.57 -4.61 16.90
C THR A 463 -8.21 -5.55 17.93
N ILE A 464 -9.03 -6.48 17.46
CA ILE A 464 -9.70 -7.45 18.33
C ILE A 464 -8.74 -8.44 18.99
N LEU A 465 -7.57 -8.67 18.38
CA LEU A 465 -6.58 -9.59 18.91
C LEU A 465 -5.89 -9.03 20.16
N TRP A 466 -5.98 -7.71 20.38
CA TRP A 466 -5.35 -7.01 21.50
C TRP A 466 -5.78 -7.50 22.88
N THR A 467 -6.94 -8.15 22.98
CA THR A 467 -7.44 -8.71 24.25
C THR A 467 -6.94 -10.12 24.55
N TYR A 468 -6.24 -10.77 23.61
CA TYR A 468 -5.79 -12.15 23.78
C TYR A 468 -4.32 -12.23 24.18
N PRO A 469 -3.94 -13.14 25.10
CA PRO A 469 -2.55 -13.35 25.49
C PRO A 469 -1.80 -14.20 24.46
N LEU A 470 -1.71 -13.73 23.21
CA LEU A 470 -1.13 -14.48 22.09
C LEU A 470 0.39 -14.61 22.21
N LYS A 471 0.88 -15.85 22.12
CA LYS A 471 2.28 -16.21 21.92
C LYS A 471 2.59 -16.50 20.45
N LYS A 472 1.65 -17.12 19.72
CA LYS A 472 1.81 -17.43 18.29
C LYS A 472 0.64 -16.89 17.48
N LEU A 473 0.94 -16.22 16.37
CA LEU A 473 -0.06 -15.73 15.43
C LEU A 473 0.33 -16.06 13.99
N ASN A 474 -0.56 -16.77 13.30
CA ASN A 474 -0.47 -17.00 11.86
C ASN A 474 -1.62 -16.30 11.13
N ILE A 475 -1.29 -15.30 10.32
CA ILE A 475 -2.22 -14.55 9.48
C ILE A 475 -1.83 -14.62 8.00
N ALA A 476 -1.13 -15.69 7.60
CA ALA A 476 -0.70 -15.86 6.22
C ALA A 476 -1.88 -15.84 5.23
N HIS A 477 -1.70 -15.19 4.08
CA HIS A 477 -2.72 -15.07 3.03
C HIS A 477 -4.05 -14.47 3.51
N THR A 478 -4.00 -13.56 4.48
CA THR A 478 -5.15 -12.74 4.90
C THR A 478 -5.10 -11.36 4.25
N PRO A 479 -6.24 -10.66 4.09
CA PRO A 479 -6.29 -9.30 3.54
C PRO A 479 -5.81 -8.21 4.51
N VAL A 480 -5.09 -8.57 5.58
CA VAL A 480 -4.48 -7.61 6.51
C VAL A 480 -3.36 -6.84 5.78
N ASN A 481 -3.35 -5.51 5.97
CA ASN A 481 -2.43 -4.59 5.31
C ASN A 481 -1.58 -3.75 6.27
N SER A 482 -1.87 -3.80 7.58
CA SER A 482 -1.12 -3.09 8.61
C SER A 482 -1.16 -3.86 9.92
N LEU A 483 -0.08 -3.79 10.70
CA LEU A 483 -0.03 -4.31 12.07
C LEU A 483 -0.43 -3.26 13.12
N ASN A 484 -0.62 -1.99 12.72
CA ASN A 484 -0.91 -0.82 13.55
C ASN A 484 0.16 -0.52 14.63
N LYS A 485 0.18 0.73 15.13
CA LYS A 485 1.19 1.22 16.11
C LYS A 485 1.01 0.72 17.55
N ALA A 486 -0.11 0.07 17.90
CA ALA A 486 -0.51 -0.21 19.28
C ALA A 486 -0.78 -1.70 19.53
N TRP A 487 0.21 -2.55 19.29
CA TRP A 487 0.12 -3.98 19.62
C TRP A 487 0.98 -4.23 20.88
N ASP A 488 0.40 -4.07 22.07
CA ASP A 488 1.10 -4.31 23.35
C ASP A 488 1.21 -5.81 23.71
N ILE A 489 1.08 -6.71 22.73
CA ILE A 489 1.08 -8.16 22.96
C ILE A 489 2.48 -8.71 22.68
N PRO A 490 3.07 -9.51 23.61
CA PRO A 490 4.38 -10.11 23.43
C PRO A 490 4.33 -11.35 22.53
N VAL A 491 3.98 -11.17 21.25
CA VAL A 491 3.98 -12.28 20.28
C VAL A 491 5.42 -12.79 20.08
N GLU A 492 5.60 -14.10 20.19
CA GLU A 492 6.90 -14.77 20.03
C GLU A 492 7.08 -15.40 18.64
N GLU A 493 5.99 -15.84 18.01
CA GLU A 493 6.02 -16.36 16.63
C GLU A 493 4.95 -15.67 15.78
N LEU A 494 5.39 -15.08 14.66
CA LEU A 494 4.52 -14.35 13.75
C LEU A 494 4.73 -14.80 12.31
N ASN A 495 3.63 -15.17 11.64
CA ASN A 495 3.63 -15.49 10.22
C ASN A 495 2.69 -14.54 9.45
N ILE A 496 3.28 -13.72 8.58
CA ILE A 496 2.58 -12.75 7.72
C ILE A 496 2.78 -13.05 6.23
N LYS A 497 3.20 -14.27 5.84
CA LYS A 497 3.38 -14.67 4.44
C LYS A 497 2.16 -14.31 3.59
N GLY A 498 2.37 -13.72 2.41
CA GLY A 498 1.30 -13.46 1.44
C GLY A 498 0.24 -12.44 1.90
N THR A 499 0.55 -11.64 2.93
CA THR A 499 -0.25 -10.47 3.34
C THR A 499 0.23 -9.22 2.61
N LYS A 500 -0.50 -8.10 2.74
CA LYS A 500 -0.11 -6.79 2.18
C LYS A 500 0.53 -5.85 3.22
N ILE A 501 1.02 -6.41 4.32
CA ILE A 501 1.66 -5.65 5.41
C ILE A 501 2.97 -5.04 4.91
N SER A 502 3.16 -3.74 5.14
CA SER A 502 4.36 -2.98 4.74
C SER A 502 4.96 -2.15 5.88
N ASP A 503 4.26 -2.02 7.00
CA ASP A 503 4.62 -1.25 8.19
C ASP A 503 5.43 -2.09 9.21
N TYR A 504 6.63 -2.51 8.79
CA TYR A 504 7.51 -3.37 9.59
C TYR A 504 8.05 -2.73 10.89
N GLU A 505 7.95 -1.41 11.04
CA GLU A 505 8.37 -0.70 12.26
C GLU A 505 7.64 -1.19 13.52
N ALA A 506 6.38 -1.60 13.37
CA ALA A 506 5.57 -2.15 14.47
C ALA A 506 6.13 -3.49 14.99
N ILE A 507 6.88 -4.23 14.17
CA ILE A 507 7.39 -5.57 14.50
C ILE A 507 8.64 -5.49 15.39
N TYR A 508 9.45 -4.42 15.28
CA TYR A 508 10.74 -4.33 15.97
C TYR A 508 10.64 -4.27 17.49
N GLN A 509 9.50 -3.85 18.03
CA GLN A 509 9.21 -3.81 19.46
C GLN A 509 8.76 -5.16 20.03
N TYR A 510 8.41 -6.14 19.18
CA TYR A 510 7.92 -7.44 19.67
C TYR A 510 9.07 -8.37 20.09
N PRO A 511 8.87 -9.19 21.13
CA PRO A 511 9.85 -10.18 21.58
C PRO A 511 9.86 -11.44 20.69
N LEU A 512 9.85 -11.26 19.36
CA LEU A 512 9.77 -12.35 18.40
C LEU A 512 11.00 -13.24 18.47
N LYS A 513 10.76 -14.55 18.47
CA LYS A 513 11.74 -15.63 18.32
C LYS A 513 11.75 -16.15 16.88
N LYS A 514 10.57 -16.24 16.25
CA LYS A 514 10.38 -16.66 14.85
C LYS A 514 9.52 -15.67 14.08
N LEU A 515 9.97 -15.31 12.88
CA LEU A 515 9.25 -14.40 12.00
C LEU A 515 9.25 -14.94 10.57
N THR A 516 8.07 -15.01 9.95
CA THR A 516 7.92 -15.23 8.51
C THR A 516 7.34 -13.98 7.88
N ILE A 517 8.12 -13.31 7.04
CA ILE A 517 7.73 -12.05 6.39
C ILE A 517 7.09 -12.27 5.02
N ASN A 518 6.50 -11.22 4.44
CA ASN A 518 6.05 -11.21 3.05
C ASN A 518 7.12 -10.59 2.11
N GLU A 519 6.79 -10.50 0.82
CA GLU A 519 7.62 -9.95 -0.25
C GLU A 519 7.78 -8.42 -0.24
N PHE A 520 6.99 -7.70 0.56
CA PHE A 520 6.97 -6.23 0.59
C PHE A 520 7.91 -5.64 1.64
N CYS A 521 8.69 -6.46 2.36
CA CYS A 521 9.64 -5.94 3.35
C CYS A 521 10.83 -5.26 2.66
N SER A 522 11.05 -3.98 2.99
CA SER A 522 12.29 -3.29 2.62
C SER A 522 13.19 -3.17 3.84
N GLY A 523 14.51 -3.29 3.64
CA GLY A 523 15.48 -3.06 4.71
C GLY A 523 15.61 -4.19 5.74
N ILE A 524 15.66 -5.45 5.31
CA ILE A 524 15.78 -6.65 6.17
C ILE A 524 16.93 -6.57 7.21
N HIS A 525 17.99 -5.79 6.95
CA HIS A 525 19.09 -5.58 7.90
C HIS A 525 18.64 -5.01 9.26
N ARG A 526 17.48 -4.34 9.34
CA ARG A 526 16.93 -3.79 10.59
C ARG A 526 16.55 -4.89 11.59
N PHE A 527 16.24 -6.09 11.13
CA PHE A 527 15.97 -7.25 12.00
C PHE A 527 17.18 -7.62 12.87
N ASN A 528 18.39 -7.17 12.54
CA ASN A 528 19.57 -7.36 13.38
C ASN A 528 19.46 -6.70 14.76
N HIS A 529 18.62 -5.67 14.90
CA HIS A 529 18.40 -4.98 16.16
C HIS A 529 17.47 -5.77 17.11
N MET A 530 16.78 -6.80 16.61
CA MET A 530 15.88 -7.63 17.41
C MET A 530 16.67 -8.71 18.18
N LYS A 531 16.90 -8.46 19.47
CA LYS A 531 17.75 -9.32 20.34
C LYS A 531 17.21 -10.76 20.50
N THR A 532 15.90 -10.94 20.43
CA THR A 532 15.22 -12.22 20.67
C THR A 532 15.07 -13.07 19.41
N LEU A 533 15.21 -12.49 18.22
CA LEU A 533 14.96 -13.18 16.97
C LEU A 533 16.01 -14.27 16.74
N ARG A 534 15.54 -15.48 16.39
CA ARG A 534 16.38 -16.67 16.15
C ARG A 534 16.15 -17.28 14.78
N GLU A 535 14.93 -17.18 14.24
CA GLU A 535 14.57 -17.73 12.94
C GLU A 535 13.81 -16.69 12.10
N LEU A 536 14.24 -16.49 10.86
CA LEU A 536 13.63 -15.58 9.91
C LEU A 536 13.39 -16.32 8.59
N THR A 537 12.12 -16.47 8.22
CA THR A 537 11.73 -17.10 6.96
C THR A 537 11.45 -16.03 5.92
N LEU A 538 12.14 -16.10 4.78
CA LEU A 538 12.09 -15.12 3.69
C LEU A 538 11.46 -15.74 2.42
N PRO A 539 10.77 -14.95 1.57
CA PRO A 539 10.43 -15.40 0.22
C PRO A 539 11.67 -15.67 -0.63
N SER A 540 11.70 -16.82 -1.31
CA SER A 540 12.77 -17.21 -2.22
C SER A 540 12.89 -16.21 -3.39
N GLY A 541 14.12 -15.81 -3.72
CA GLY A 541 14.42 -15.00 -4.91
C GLY A 541 14.08 -13.50 -4.83
N VAL A 542 13.56 -13.01 -3.70
CA VAL A 542 13.17 -11.59 -3.53
C VAL A 542 14.36 -10.70 -3.14
N TYR A 543 15.29 -11.21 -2.34
CA TYR A 543 16.41 -10.42 -1.79
C TYR A 543 17.74 -10.75 -2.45
N LEU A 544 18.55 -9.73 -2.71
CA LEU A 544 19.89 -9.91 -3.27
C LEU A 544 20.84 -10.49 -2.22
N GLN A 545 21.83 -11.29 -2.65
CA GLN A 545 22.81 -11.90 -1.75
C GLN A 545 23.50 -10.86 -0.83
N LYS A 546 23.85 -9.69 -1.38
CA LYS A 546 24.44 -8.57 -0.63
C LYS A 546 23.57 -8.03 0.52
N GLU A 547 22.26 -8.23 0.47
CA GLU A 547 21.33 -7.83 1.53
C GLU A 547 21.24 -8.90 2.61
N LEU A 548 21.25 -10.17 2.20
CA LEU A 548 21.31 -11.32 3.08
C LEU A 548 22.63 -11.35 3.89
N ASP A 549 23.74 -10.98 3.25
CA ASP A 549 25.06 -10.93 3.89
C ASP A 549 25.14 -9.89 5.04
N LYS A 550 24.23 -8.91 5.05
CA LYS A 550 24.12 -7.90 6.12
C LYS A 550 23.36 -8.41 7.34
N LEU A 551 22.71 -9.58 7.27
CA LEU A 551 21.97 -10.14 8.39
C LEU A 551 22.91 -10.78 9.42
N ASN A 552 22.52 -10.71 10.68
CA ASN A 552 23.25 -11.30 11.78
C ASN A 552 23.30 -12.82 11.62
N LYS A 553 24.51 -13.40 11.56
CA LYS A 553 24.74 -14.85 11.40
C LYS A 553 24.11 -15.71 12.50
N LYS A 554 23.69 -15.12 13.62
CA LYS A 554 22.96 -15.81 14.70
C LYS A 554 21.49 -16.07 14.37
N ILE A 555 20.94 -15.40 13.35
CA ILE A 555 19.57 -15.62 12.87
C ILE A 555 19.62 -16.72 11.83
N LYS A 556 18.92 -17.83 12.08
CA LYS A 556 18.73 -18.89 11.11
C LYS A 556 17.78 -18.41 10.01
N ILE A 557 18.27 -18.36 8.77
CA ILE A 557 17.48 -17.98 7.60
C ILE A 557 16.90 -19.22 6.95
N THR A 558 15.60 -19.22 6.69
CA THR A 558 14.88 -20.23 5.92
C THR A 558 14.12 -19.56 4.78
N TYR A 559 13.73 -20.32 3.76
CA TYR A 559 13.08 -19.79 2.57
C TYR A 559 11.76 -20.50 2.28
N TYR A 560 10.81 -19.77 1.71
CA TYR A 560 9.56 -20.33 1.20
C TYR A 560 9.32 -19.90 -0.25
N ASP A 561 8.63 -20.75 -1.01
CA ASP A 561 8.26 -20.42 -2.38
C ASP A 561 7.11 -19.42 -2.43
N HIS A 562 7.32 -18.31 -3.13
CA HIS A 562 6.38 -17.20 -3.25
C HIS A 562 5.43 -17.38 -4.47
N GLY A 563 5.79 -18.27 -5.40
CA GLY A 563 5.10 -18.45 -6.68
C GLY A 563 3.89 -19.41 -6.73
N SER A 564 3.29 -19.79 -5.59
CA SER A 564 2.14 -20.73 -5.54
C SER A 564 0.91 -20.13 -4.88
#